data_AF-A0AAU4JTW4-F1
#
_entry.id   AF-A0AAU4JTW4-F1
#
_cell.length_a   1.000
_cell.length_b   1.000
_cell.length_c   1.000
_cell.angle_alpha   90.00
_cell.angle_beta   90.00
_cell.angle_gamma   90.00
#
_symmetry.space_group_name_H-M   'P 1'
#
loop_
_entity.id
_entity.type
_entity.pdbx_description
1 polymer ?
#
loop_
_entity_poly.entity_id
_entity_poly.type
_entity_poly.pdbx_seq_one_letter_code
_entity_poly.pdbx_strand_id
1 'polypeptide(L)' 'MDPVLLADATSPADIPGVRLLGLVVGALLLLAAIRAMFGRR' A
#
# COMPACT_ATOMS: atom_id res chain seq x y z
N MET A 1 27.60 -12.54 9.93
CA MET A 1 26.52 -11.75 9.31
C MET A 1 25.30 -11.95 10.18
N ASP A 2 24.97 -10.98 11.03
CA ASP A 2 23.86 -11.11 11.98
C ASP A 2 22.51 -11.02 11.24
N PRO A 3 21.67 -12.06 11.29
CA PRO A 3 20.40 -12.09 10.55
C PRO A 3 19.40 -11.04 11.04
N VAL A 4 19.54 -10.58 12.29
CA VAL A 4 18.73 -9.53 12.91
C VAL A 4 18.93 -8.19 12.20
N LEU A 5 20.16 -7.86 11.80
CA LEU A 5 20.46 -6.61 11.09
C LEU A 5 19.95 -6.61 9.65
N LEU A 6 19.82 -7.79 9.02
CA LEU A 6 19.29 -7.94 7.66
C LEU A 6 17.75 -7.77 7.61
N ALA A 7 17.06 -8.19 8.66
CA ALA A 7 15.61 -8.03 8.78
C ALA A 7 15.20 -6.56 8.97
N ASP A 8 16.01 -5.78 9.68
CA ASP A 8 15.78 -4.34 9.89
C ASP A 8 16.21 -3.49 8.67
N ALA A 9 17.08 -4.03 7.80
CA ALA A 9 17.58 -3.36 6.60
C ALA A 9 16.62 -3.42 5.40
N THR A 10 15.57 -4.25 5.45
CA THR A 10 14.60 -4.39 4.35
C THR A 10 13.24 -3.92 4.81
N SER A 11 12.92 -2.64 4.58
CA SER A 11 11.56 -2.16 4.83
C SER A 11 10.62 -2.81 3.80
N PRO A 12 9.39 -3.22 4.20
CA PRO A 12 8.37 -3.64 3.24
C PRO A 12 8.10 -2.59 2.16
N ALA A 13 8.34 -1.31 2.48
CA ALA A 13 8.23 -0.21 1.54
C ALA A 13 9.33 -0.21 0.47
N ASP A 14 10.44 -0.91 0.65
CA ASP A 14 11.52 -1.01 -0.35
C ASP A 14 11.23 -2.08 -1.40
N ILE A 15 10.25 -2.95 -1.15
CA ILE A 15 9.82 -3.99 -2.09
C ILE A 15 8.93 -3.35 -3.16
N PRO A 16 9.35 -3.32 -4.45
CA PRO A 16 8.61 -2.61 -5.50
C PRO A 16 7.16 -3.08 -5.66
N GLY A 17 6.92 -4.39 -5.51
CA GLY A 17 5.58 -4.98 -5.58
C GLY A 17 4.65 -4.50 -4.45
N VAL A 18 5.17 -4.32 -3.24
CA VAL A 18 4.38 -3.83 -2.09
C VAL A 18 3.98 -2.38 -2.29
N ARG A 19 4.90 -1.54 -2.79
CA ARG A 19 4.60 -0.15 -3.15
C ARG A 19 3.50 -0.07 -4.22
N LEU A 20 3.62 -0.86 -5.28
CA LEU A 20 2.63 -0.90 -6.36
C LEU A 20 1.27 -1.35 -5.83
N LEU A 21 1.24 -2.40 -5.00
CA LEU A 21 0.01 -2.89 -4.37
C LEU A 21 -0.63 -1.80 -3.50
N GLY A 22 0.15 -1.12 -2.65
CA GLY A 22 -0.34 -0.03 -1.81
C GLY A 22 -0.98 1.10 -2.62
N LEU A 23 -0.35 1.49 -3.74
CA LEU A 23 -0.91 2.49 -4.65
C LEU A 23 -2.22 2.04 -5.30
N VAL A 24 -2.27 0.80 -5.81
CA VAL A 24 -3.47 0.25 -6.46
C VAL A 24 -4.62 0.13 -5.46
N VAL A 25 -4.37 -0.47 -4.31
CA VAL A 25 -5.38 -0.64 -3.25
C VAL A 25 -5.85 0.72 -2.74
N GLY A 26 -4.92 1.65 -2.48
CA GLY A 26 -5.24 3.02 -2.06
C GLY A 26 -6.11 3.76 -3.08
N ALA A 27 -5.79 3.66 -4.37
CA ALA A 27 -6.57 4.28 -5.44
C ALA A 27 -7.99 3.67 -5.56
N LEU A 28 -8.12 2.35 -5.44
CA LEU A 28 -9.42 1.67 -5.46
C LEU A 28 -10.29 2.08 -4.27
N LEU A 29 -9.71 2.14 -3.07
CA LEU A 29 -10.41 2.58 -1.87
C LEU A 29 -10.83 4.05 -1.96
N LEU A 30 -9.96 4.91 -2.47
CA LEU A 30 -10.27 6.32 -2.71
C LEU A 30 -11.43 6.45 -3.71
N LEU A 31 -11.37 5.72 -4.82
CA LEU A 31 -12.44 5.71 -5.82
C LEU A 31 -13.76 5.22 -5.22
N ALA A 32 -13.72 4.15 -4.43
CA ALA A 32 -14.90 3.62 -3.75
C ALA A 32 -15.49 4.63 -2.77
N ALA A 33 -14.65 5.34 -2.00
CA ALA A 33 -15.08 6.38 -1.08
C ALA A 33 -15.74 7.55 -1.81
N ILE A 34 -15.13 8.04 -2.90
CA ILE A 34 -15.71 9.05 -3.78
C ILE A 34 -17.08 8.58 -4.28
N ARG A 35 -17.14 7.36 -4.83
CA ARG A 35 -18.41 6.79 -5.32
C ARG A 35 -19.48 6.70 -4.23
N ALA A 36 -19.09 6.37 -2.99
CA ALA A 36 -20.02 6.32 -1.87
C ALA A 36 -20.52 7.70 -1.43
N MET A 37 -19.71 8.75 -1.55
CA MET A 37 -20.11 10.12 -1.24
C MET A 37 -21.07 10.69 -2.31
N PHE A 38 -20.77 10.47 -3.58
CA PHE A 38 -21.54 11.06 -4.68
C PHE A 38 -22.68 10.18 -5.20
N GLY A 39 -22.59 8.86 -4.99
CA GLY A 39 -23.60 7.87 -5.41
C GLY A 39 -24.71 7.64 -4.39
N ARG A 40 -24.73 8.39 -3.28
CA ARG A 40 -25.82 8.39 -2.28
C ARG A 40 -26.91 9.44 -2.59
N ARG A 41 -27.23 9.65 -3.86
CA ARG A 41 -28.50 10.25 -4.29
C ARG A 41 -29.50 9.14 -4.53
#